data_AF-A0A371R452-F1
#
_entry.id   AF-A0A371R452-F1
#
_cell.length_a   1.000
_cell.length_b   1.000
_cell.length_c   1.000
_cell.angle_alpha   90.00
_cell.angle_beta   90.00
_cell.angle_gamma   90.00
#
_symmetry.space_group_name_H-M   'P 1'
#
loop_
_entity.id
_entity.type
_entity.pdbx_description
1 polymer ?
#
loop_
_entity_poly.entity_id
_entity_poly.type
_entity_poly.pdbx_seq_one_letter_code
_entity_poly.pdbx_strand_id
1 'polypeptide(L)'
;MRGYLVWRPDDFIKLLEVAVVYSVVSGKCDGEPKEPLVIAIPTPVGHIAITYWRGGCLPGGGRAATPLESSIYAPCVKKCIEETFGSLLDSLKSFATELLAYREALKTIDLFAYKDGVFYAVEVKTNSGKLRDSQVEKAVVLKKWLKPLVVRVYLQNPLVEIKQQ
;
A
#
# COMPACT_ATOMS: atom_id res chain seq x y z
N MET A 1 0.22 -1.90 -19.95
CA MET A 1 0.82 -0.56 -19.76
C MET A 1 2.33 -0.70 -19.87
N ARG A 2 3.06 0.23 -20.53
CA ARG A 2 4.53 0.14 -20.73
C ARG A 2 5.37 0.77 -19.59
N GLY A 3 4.73 1.38 -18.59
CA GLY A 3 5.38 2.10 -17.49
C GLY A 3 5.31 1.39 -16.13
N TYR A 4 6.07 1.90 -15.16
CA TYR A 4 5.97 1.46 -13.76
C TYR A 4 4.70 2.03 -13.11
N LEU A 5 4.01 1.24 -12.29
CA LEU A 5 3.10 1.76 -11.27
C LEU A 5 3.97 2.18 -10.07
N VAL A 6 3.71 3.35 -9.50
CA VAL A 6 4.56 3.93 -8.44
C VAL A 6 3.69 4.41 -7.29
N TRP A 7 4.16 4.18 -6.06
CA TRP A 7 3.48 4.59 -4.83
C TRP A 7 4.45 5.25 -3.86
N ARG A 8 3.93 6.21 -3.09
CA ARG A 8 4.59 6.68 -1.88
C ARG A 8 4.50 5.60 -0.79
N PRO A 9 5.34 5.66 0.25
CA PRO A 9 5.36 4.63 1.29
C PRO A 9 4.01 4.39 1.96
N ASP A 10 3.30 5.44 2.36
CA ASP A 10 2.01 5.30 3.03
C ASP A 10 0.94 4.69 2.11
N ASP A 11 0.96 5.02 0.83
CA ASP A 11 0.04 4.46 -0.16
C ASP A 11 0.33 2.98 -0.43
N PHE A 12 1.62 2.61 -0.47
CA PHE A 12 2.03 1.22 -0.60
C PHE A 12 1.66 0.39 0.63
N ILE A 13 1.83 0.94 1.83
CA ILE A 13 1.42 0.28 3.08
C ILE A 13 -0.10 0.06 3.10
N LYS A 14 -0.90 1.07 2.72
CA LYS A 14 -2.35 0.91 2.56
C LYS A 14 -2.72 -0.16 1.54
N LEU A 15 -1.97 -0.25 0.44
CA LEU A 15 -2.16 -1.28 -0.57
C LEU A 15 -1.90 -2.69 -0.01
N LEU A 16 -0.86 -2.86 0.84
CA LEU A 16 -0.63 -4.12 1.55
C LEU A 16 -1.77 -4.43 2.53
N GLU A 17 -2.23 -3.45 3.30
CA GLU A 17 -3.35 -3.59 4.24
C GLU A 17 -4.63 -4.08 3.54
N VAL A 18 -4.95 -3.48 2.39
CA VAL A 18 -6.08 -3.89 1.54
C VAL A 18 -5.92 -5.34 1.05
N ALA A 19 -4.71 -5.74 0.65
CA ALA A 19 -4.45 -7.12 0.23
C ALA A 19 -4.62 -8.14 1.38
N VAL A 20 -4.24 -7.76 2.60
CA VAL A 20 -4.48 -8.59 3.79
C VAL A 20 -5.99 -8.71 4.06
N VAL A 21 -6.73 -7.60 4.00
CA VAL A 21 -8.19 -7.61 4.17
C VAL A 21 -8.85 -8.55 3.15
N TYR A 22 -8.48 -8.44 1.88
CA TYR A 22 -9.01 -9.31 0.83
C TYR A 22 -8.82 -10.80 1.14
N SER A 23 -7.69 -11.14 1.77
CA SER A 23 -7.31 -12.52 2.08
C SER A 23 -8.10 -13.13 3.24
N VAL A 24 -8.61 -12.30 4.16
CA VAL A 24 -9.34 -12.78 5.36
C VAL A 24 -10.85 -12.71 5.22
N VAL A 25 -11.35 -11.79 4.40
CA VAL A 25 -12.80 -11.67 4.17
C VAL A 25 -13.28 -12.81 3.28
N SER A 26 -14.43 -13.37 3.62
CA SER A 26 -15.12 -14.42 2.85
C SER A 26 -16.61 -14.11 2.74
N GLY A 27 -17.34 -14.87 1.93
CA GLY A 27 -18.77 -14.69 1.69
C GLY A 27 -19.11 -13.93 0.40
N LYS A 28 -20.41 -13.67 0.20
CA LYS A 28 -20.95 -12.89 -0.92
C LYS A 28 -21.56 -11.60 -0.41
N CYS A 29 -21.45 -10.54 -1.20
CA CYS A 29 -22.11 -9.29 -0.91
C CYS A 29 -23.58 -9.38 -1.32
N ASP A 30 -24.48 -9.39 -0.34
CA ASP A 30 -25.92 -9.57 -0.55
C ASP A 30 -26.71 -8.25 -0.52
N GLY A 31 -26.04 -7.11 -0.26
CA GLY A 31 -26.68 -5.80 -0.25
C GLY A 31 -25.74 -4.64 0.04
N GLU A 32 -26.10 -3.45 -0.44
CA GLU A 32 -25.35 -2.21 -0.21
C GLU A 32 -25.78 -1.52 1.10
N PRO A 33 -24.86 -0.94 1.87
CA PRO A 33 -25.23 -0.10 3.00
C PRO A 33 -25.91 1.18 2.51
N LYS A 34 -26.85 1.70 3.32
CA LYS A 34 -27.64 2.90 2.99
C LYS A 34 -26.78 4.16 2.92
N GLU A 35 -25.70 4.19 3.67
CA GLU A 35 -24.75 5.29 3.80
C GLU A 35 -23.32 4.74 3.80
N PRO A 36 -22.28 5.59 3.61
CA PRO A 36 -20.90 5.15 3.72
C PRO A 36 -20.56 4.62 5.11
N LEU A 37 -20.02 3.40 5.17
CA LEU A 37 -19.62 2.75 6.41
C LEU A 37 -18.13 2.49 6.46
N VAL A 38 -17.51 2.83 7.59
CA VAL A 38 -16.15 2.42 7.95
C VAL A 38 -16.22 1.04 8.60
N ILE A 39 -15.77 0.02 7.89
CA ILE A 39 -15.79 -1.37 8.33
C ILE A 39 -14.38 -1.73 8.83
N ALA A 40 -14.27 -2.00 10.13
CA ALA A 40 -13.03 -2.45 10.76
C ALA A 40 -12.92 -3.97 10.69
N ILE A 41 -11.94 -4.46 9.94
CA ILE A 41 -11.77 -5.87 9.64
C ILE A 41 -10.60 -6.41 10.46
N PRO A 42 -10.82 -7.43 11.31
CA PRO A 42 -9.73 -8.06 12.06
C PRO A 42 -8.82 -8.83 11.10
N THR A 43 -7.52 -8.59 11.20
CA THR A 43 -6.50 -9.25 10.38
C THR A 43 -5.30 -9.68 11.24
N PRO A 44 -4.39 -10.52 10.71
CA PRO A 44 -3.16 -10.93 11.43
C PRO A 44 -2.24 -9.77 11.84
N VAL A 45 -2.41 -8.58 11.24
CA VAL A 45 -1.60 -7.39 11.52
C VAL A 45 -2.36 -6.31 12.29
N GLY A 46 -3.53 -6.66 12.85
CA GLY A 46 -4.42 -5.77 13.59
C GLY A 46 -5.73 -5.50 12.85
N HIS A 47 -6.48 -4.50 13.31
CA HIS A 47 -7.73 -4.09 12.66
C HIS A 47 -7.43 -3.09 11.54
N ILE A 48 -7.92 -3.38 10.34
CA ILE A 48 -7.79 -2.51 9.17
C ILE A 48 -9.16 -1.95 8.84
N ALA A 49 -9.28 -0.62 8.82
CA ALA A 49 -10.52 0.08 8.53
C ALA A 49 -10.61 0.43 7.04
N ILE A 50 -11.68 -0.04 6.38
CA ILE A 50 -11.97 0.32 4.99
C ILE A 50 -13.35 0.96 4.93
N THR A 51 -13.44 2.10 4.24
CA THR A 51 -14.73 2.75 4.00
C THR A 51 -15.36 2.16 2.75
N TYR A 52 -16.60 1.71 2.83
CA TYR A 52 -17.33 1.11 1.72
C TYR A 52 -18.66 1.81 1.48
N TRP A 53 -18.97 2.06 0.20
CA TRP A 53 -20.30 2.48 -0.22
C TRP A 53 -20.52 2.27 -1.73
N ARG A 54 -21.66 1.70 -2.12
CA ARG A 54 -22.12 1.59 -3.51
C ARG A 54 -21.06 0.99 -4.44
N GLY A 55 -20.48 -0.15 -4.05
CA GLY A 55 -19.43 -0.82 -4.80
C GLY A 55 -18.04 -0.17 -4.73
N GLY A 56 -17.90 1.01 -4.11
CA GLY A 56 -16.63 1.72 -4.00
C GLY A 56 -15.93 1.53 -2.66
N CYS A 57 -14.62 1.26 -2.68
CA CYS A 57 -13.75 1.45 -1.51
C CYS A 57 -13.33 2.94 -1.47
N LEU A 58 -13.85 3.70 -0.50
CA LEU A 58 -13.66 5.15 -0.44
C LEU A 58 -12.46 5.53 0.45
N PRO A 59 -11.67 6.56 0.07
CA PRO A 59 -10.63 7.09 0.94
C PRO A 59 -11.25 7.96 2.05
N GLY A 60 -11.41 7.38 3.23
CA GLY A 60 -11.93 8.08 4.41
C GLY A 60 -13.41 8.49 4.30
N GLY A 61 -13.92 9.07 5.39
CA GLY A 61 -15.33 9.44 5.52
C GLY A 61 -16.23 8.28 5.97
N GLY A 62 -17.50 8.58 6.24
CA GLY A 62 -18.49 7.60 6.69
C GLY A 62 -18.55 7.39 8.20
N ARG A 63 -19.60 6.68 8.63
CA ARG A 63 -19.82 6.30 10.03
C ARG A 63 -19.16 4.96 10.31
N ALA A 64 -18.64 4.77 11.53
CA ALA A 64 -18.21 3.45 11.98
C ALA A 64 -19.37 2.44 11.93
N ALA A 65 -19.16 1.31 11.25
CA ALA A 65 -20.11 0.21 11.22
C ALA A 65 -20.26 -0.40 12.62
N THR A 66 -21.49 -0.74 12.99
CA THR A 66 -21.75 -1.58 14.16
C THR A 66 -21.19 -3.00 13.93
N PRO A 67 -21.06 -3.84 14.97
CA PRO A 67 -20.60 -5.22 14.79
C PRO A 67 -21.47 -6.03 13.84
N LEU A 68 -22.80 -5.83 13.89
CA LEU A 68 -23.74 -6.50 12.99
C LEU A 68 -23.57 -6.02 11.54
N GLU A 69 -23.48 -4.70 11.33
CA GLU A 69 -23.23 -4.14 10.00
C GLU A 69 -21.87 -4.60 9.44
N SER A 70 -20.83 -4.68 10.27
CA SER A 70 -19.52 -5.17 9.86
C SER A 70 -19.59 -6.61 9.37
N SER A 71 -20.33 -7.47 10.06
CA SER A 71 -20.54 -8.87 9.64
C SER A 71 -21.30 -8.97 8.30
N ILE A 72 -22.33 -8.15 8.12
CA ILE A 72 -23.16 -8.13 6.91
C ILE A 72 -22.40 -7.58 5.69
N TYR A 73 -21.66 -6.48 5.87
CA TYR A 73 -21.08 -5.73 4.76
C TYR A 73 -19.59 -5.99 4.52
N ALA A 74 -18.89 -6.72 5.40
CA ALA A 74 -17.51 -7.12 5.14
C ALA A 74 -17.33 -7.82 3.78
N PRO A 75 -18.19 -8.77 3.33
CA PRO A 75 -18.08 -9.37 2.00
C PRO A 75 -18.14 -8.35 0.85
N CYS A 76 -18.84 -7.23 1.03
CA CYS A 76 -18.92 -6.17 0.03
C CYS A 76 -17.60 -5.39 -0.12
N VAL A 77 -16.86 -5.24 0.98
CA VAL A 77 -15.49 -4.70 0.95
C VAL A 77 -14.58 -5.56 0.08
N LYS A 78 -14.69 -6.89 0.18
CA LYS A 78 -13.88 -7.78 -0.67
C LYS A 78 -14.14 -7.56 -2.15
N LYS A 79 -15.41 -7.41 -2.54
CA LYS A 79 -15.80 -7.16 -3.94
C LYS A 79 -15.22 -5.83 -4.44
N CYS A 80 -15.34 -4.74 -3.67
CA CYS A 80 -14.79 -3.45 -4.10
C CYS A 80 -13.26 -3.49 -4.26
N ILE A 81 -12.58 -4.22 -3.36
CA ILE A 81 -11.12 -4.41 -3.44
C ILE A 81 -10.76 -5.15 -4.74
N GLU A 82 -11.47 -6.23 -5.06
CA GLU A 82 -11.25 -7.01 -6.28
C GLU A 82 -11.38 -6.16 -7.54
N GLU A 83 -12.46 -5.38 -7.63
CA GLU A 83 -12.75 -4.52 -8.77
C GLU A 83 -11.74 -3.37 -8.89
N THR A 84 -11.24 -2.84 -7.76
CA THR A 84 -10.30 -1.71 -7.75
C THR A 84 -8.87 -2.12 -8.12
N PHE A 85 -8.40 -3.26 -7.60
CA PHE A 85 -6.98 -3.64 -7.68
C PHE A 85 -6.69 -4.82 -8.60
N GLY A 86 -7.72 -5.62 -8.95
CA GLY A 86 -7.62 -6.71 -9.93
C GLY A 86 -6.42 -7.64 -9.70
N SER A 87 -5.66 -7.89 -10.76
CA SER A 87 -4.51 -8.81 -10.75
C SER A 87 -3.35 -8.37 -9.86
N LEU A 88 -3.29 -7.10 -9.44
CA LEU A 88 -2.25 -6.61 -8.52
C LEU A 88 -2.38 -7.29 -7.15
N LEU A 89 -3.61 -7.61 -6.74
CA LEU A 89 -3.89 -8.27 -5.47
C LEU A 89 -3.21 -9.63 -5.39
N ASP A 90 -3.25 -10.43 -6.45
CA ASP A 90 -2.69 -11.78 -6.42
C ASP A 90 -1.19 -11.77 -6.18
N SER A 91 -0.49 -10.76 -6.71
CA SER A 91 0.92 -10.57 -6.41
C SER A 91 1.14 -10.19 -4.94
N LEU A 92 0.36 -9.24 -4.43
CA LEU A 92 0.49 -8.70 -3.06
C LEU A 92 0.15 -9.72 -1.96
N LYS A 93 -0.92 -10.50 -2.13
CA LYS A 93 -1.42 -11.44 -1.10
C LYS A 93 -0.33 -12.41 -0.61
N SER A 94 0.57 -12.80 -1.50
CA SER A 94 1.64 -13.76 -1.21
C SER A 94 2.64 -13.29 -0.15
N PHE A 95 2.75 -11.97 0.09
CA PHE A 95 3.74 -11.41 1.00
C PHE A 95 3.25 -10.24 1.85
N ALA A 96 2.01 -9.75 1.67
CA ALA A 96 1.52 -8.54 2.32
C ALA A 96 1.61 -8.59 3.84
N THR A 97 1.19 -9.70 4.46
CA THR A 97 1.27 -9.91 5.91
C THR A 97 2.71 -9.84 6.42
N GLU A 98 3.65 -10.50 5.72
CA GLU A 98 5.07 -10.52 6.09
C GLU A 98 5.71 -9.13 5.96
N LEU A 99 5.44 -8.41 4.87
CA LEU A 99 5.95 -7.05 4.68
C LEU A 99 5.40 -6.06 5.70
N LEU A 100 4.14 -6.19 6.11
CA LEU A 100 3.54 -5.32 7.11
C LEU A 100 4.16 -5.47 8.50
N ALA A 101 4.84 -6.58 8.80
CA ALA A 101 5.66 -6.71 10.02
C ALA A 101 6.86 -5.73 10.02
N TYR A 102 7.27 -5.22 8.85
CA TYR A 102 8.36 -4.27 8.67
C TYR A 102 7.85 -2.85 8.37
N ARG A 103 6.65 -2.48 8.85
CA ARG A 103 6.00 -1.19 8.55
C ARG A 103 6.91 0.03 8.71
N GLU A 104 7.66 0.11 9.81
CA GLU A 104 8.56 1.24 10.04
C GLU A 104 9.71 1.29 9.04
N ALA A 105 10.23 0.14 8.61
CA ALA A 105 11.25 0.11 7.56
C ALA A 105 10.67 0.54 6.20
N LEU A 106 9.44 0.12 5.88
CA LEU A 106 8.76 0.49 4.63
C LEU A 106 8.58 2.01 4.50
N LYS A 107 8.25 2.70 5.61
CA LYS A 107 8.11 4.16 5.64
C LYS A 107 9.38 4.93 5.26
N THR A 108 10.56 4.31 5.39
CA THR A 108 11.85 4.96 5.09
C THR A 108 12.33 4.77 3.65
N ILE A 109 11.62 3.97 2.84
CA ILE A 109 11.91 3.82 1.41
C ILE A 109 11.39 5.07 0.69
N ASP A 110 12.12 5.56 -0.32
CA ASP A 110 11.68 6.78 -1.02
C ASP A 110 10.40 6.53 -1.82
N LEU A 111 10.36 5.45 -2.62
CA LEU A 111 9.21 5.05 -3.43
C LEU A 111 9.11 3.53 -3.56
N PHE A 112 7.90 3.05 -3.87
CA PHE A 112 7.67 1.67 -4.30
C PHE A 112 7.25 1.66 -5.76
N ALA A 113 7.67 0.65 -6.51
CA ALA A 113 7.26 0.51 -7.90
C ALA A 113 6.87 -0.93 -8.23
N TYR A 114 6.00 -1.10 -9.23
CA TYR A 114 5.61 -2.40 -9.78
C TYR A 114 5.70 -2.39 -11.30
N LYS A 115 6.31 -3.45 -11.84
CA LYS A 115 6.39 -3.69 -13.27
C LYS A 115 6.57 -5.18 -13.54
N ASP A 116 5.84 -5.71 -14.52
CA ASP A 116 5.97 -7.08 -15.02
C ASP A 116 5.97 -8.15 -13.91
N GLY A 117 5.06 -8.03 -12.93
CA GLY A 117 4.94 -8.98 -11.82
C GLY A 117 5.91 -8.76 -10.65
N VAL A 118 6.78 -7.75 -10.73
CA VAL A 118 7.84 -7.53 -9.76
C VAL A 118 7.63 -6.22 -9.00
N PHE A 119 7.73 -6.28 -7.67
CA PHE A 119 7.78 -5.10 -6.82
C PHE A 119 9.21 -4.67 -6.52
N TYR A 120 9.40 -3.36 -6.48
CA TYR A 120 10.69 -2.72 -6.25
C TYR A 120 10.62 -1.79 -5.05
N ALA A 121 11.66 -1.85 -4.20
CA ALA A 121 11.96 -0.82 -3.22
C ALA A 121 12.91 0.19 -3.87
N VAL A 122 12.44 1.41 -4.10
CA VAL A 122 13.15 2.42 -4.87
C VAL A 122 13.81 3.43 -3.93
N GLU A 123 15.12 3.58 -4.07
CA GLU A 123 15.93 4.61 -3.41
C GLU A 123 16.34 5.64 -4.47
N VAL A 124 15.98 6.90 -4.25
CA VAL A 124 16.27 8.01 -5.15
C VAL A 124 17.51 8.73 -4.66
N LYS A 125 18.51 8.85 -5.51
CA LYS A 125 19.78 9.54 -5.19
C LYS A 125 20.11 10.60 -6.22
N THR A 126 20.72 11.68 -5.76
CA THR A 126 21.43 12.60 -6.65
C THR A 126 22.71 11.93 -7.18
N ASN A 127 23.36 12.55 -8.16
CA ASN A 127 24.57 12.00 -8.80
C ASN A 127 25.68 11.64 -7.79
N SER A 128 25.92 12.50 -6.80
CA SER A 128 26.91 12.30 -5.74
C SER A 128 26.36 11.54 -4.53
N GLY A 129 25.04 11.34 -4.46
CA GLY A 129 24.39 10.62 -3.37
C GLY A 129 24.81 9.14 -3.35
N LYS A 130 25.38 8.71 -2.22
CA LYS A 130 25.63 7.30 -1.92
C LYS A 130 24.47 6.73 -1.10
N LEU A 131 24.28 5.42 -1.17
CA LEU A 131 23.43 4.72 -0.22
C LEU A 131 24.11 4.76 1.15
N ARG A 132 23.33 5.04 2.19
CA ARG A 132 23.78 4.90 3.58
C ARG A 132 23.78 3.42 3.96
N ASP A 133 24.63 3.01 4.91
CA ASP A 133 24.71 1.61 5.36
C ASP A 133 23.33 1.10 5.82
N SER A 134 22.56 1.92 6.54
CA SER A 134 21.19 1.60 6.95
C SER A 134 20.23 1.33 5.78
N GLN A 135 20.45 1.97 4.62
CA GLN A 135 19.65 1.72 3.41
C GLN A 135 20.06 0.39 2.75
N VAL A 136 21.35 0.05 2.81
CA VAL A 136 21.86 -1.24 2.32
C VAL A 136 21.34 -2.39 3.20
N GLU A 137 21.44 -2.27 4.52
CA GLU A 137 20.90 -3.23 5.48
C GLU A 137 19.40 -3.45 5.29
N LYS A 138 18.63 -2.36 5.16
CA LYS A 138 17.19 -2.42 4.84
C LYS A 138 16.92 -3.17 3.54
N ALA A 139 17.68 -2.87 2.49
CA ALA A 139 17.55 -3.57 1.21
C ALA A 139 17.82 -5.07 1.37
N VAL A 140 18.80 -5.46 2.21
CA VAL A 140 19.09 -6.86 2.51
C VAL A 140 17.93 -7.55 3.24
N VAL A 141 17.28 -6.87 4.19
CA VAL A 141 16.12 -7.41 4.92
C VAL A 141 14.92 -7.60 3.99
N LEU A 142 14.64 -6.61 3.13
CA LEU A 142 13.43 -6.59 2.31
C LEU A 142 13.58 -7.32 0.96
N LYS A 143 14.80 -7.70 0.55
CA LYS A 143 15.08 -8.32 -0.76
C LYS A 143 14.31 -9.61 -1.04
N LYS A 144 13.81 -10.29 0.01
CA LYS A 144 12.96 -11.48 -0.13
C LYS A 144 11.68 -11.17 -0.90
N TRP A 145 11.13 -9.97 -0.73
CA TRP A 145 9.84 -9.57 -1.30
C TRP A 145 9.96 -8.44 -2.32
N LEU A 146 10.94 -7.56 -2.16
CA LEU A 146 11.10 -6.34 -2.95
C LEU A 146 12.47 -6.31 -3.61
N LYS A 147 12.53 -6.17 -4.94
CA LYS A 147 13.82 -5.97 -5.62
C LYS A 147 14.35 -4.56 -5.31
N PRO A 148 15.58 -4.41 -4.82
CA PRO A 148 16.15 -3.07 -4.63
C PRO A 148 16.37 -2.41 -6.00
N LEU A 149 15.98 -1.14 -6.09
CA LEU A 149 16.20 -0.31 -7.28
C LEU A 149 16.73 1.05 -6.84
N VAL A 150 17.85 1.48 -7.43
CA VAL A 150 18.40 2.82 -7.19
C VAL A 150 18.17 3.66 -8.43
N VAL A 151 17.45 4.76 -8.29
CA VAL A 151 17.22 5.74 -9.36
C VAL A 151 18.11 6.95 -9.11
N ARG A 152 18.94 7.29 -10.09
CA ARG A 152 19.79 8.48 -10.04
C ARG A 152 19.13 9.63 -10.78
N VAL A 153 18.90 10.74 -10.08
CA VAL A 153 18.36 11.98 -10.64
C VAL A 153 19.51 12.95 -10.89
N TYR A 154 19.67 13.32 -12.16
CA TYR A 154 20.65 14.30 -12.60
C TYR A 154 20.07 15.70 -12.40
N LEU A 155 20.39 16.33 -11.28
CA LEU A 155 20.10 17.75 -11.09
C LEU A 155 21.11 18.55 -11.91
N GLN A 156 20.67 19.12 -13.03
CA GLN A 156 21.37 20.25 -13.63
C GLN A 156 21.12 21.45 -12.71
N ASN A 157 22.13 21.88 -11.95
CA ASN A 157 22.06 22.94 -10.96
C ASN A 157 21.08 24.08 -11.31
N PRO A 158 20.20 24.46 -10.37
CA PRO A 158 20.09 25.86 -10.05
C PRO A 158 20.77 26.05 -8.69
N LEU A 159 21.95 26.68 -8.71
CA LEU A 159 22.51 27.34 -7.54
C LEU A 159 21.52 28.43 -7.12
N VAL A 160 20.51 28.07 -6.35
CA VAL A 160 19.68 29.05 -5.64
C VAL A 160 20.26 29.13 -4.24
N GLU A 161 21.05 30.17 -3.98
CA GLU A 161 21.36 30.58 -2.62
C GLU A 161 20.03 30.83 -1.90
N ILE A 162 19.69 29.97 -0.93
CA ILE A 162 18.61 30.26 0.01
C ILE A 162 19.17 31.35 0.94
N LYS A 163 18.92 32.61 0.61
CA LYS A 163 19.14 33.73 1.53
C LYS A 163 18.01 33.71 2.55
N GLN A 164 18.37 33.61 3.84
CA GLN A 164 17.41 33.86 4.92
C GLN A 164 16.91 35.30 4.81
N GLN A 165 15.59 35.48 4.70
CA GLN A 165 14.91 36.73 5.01
C GLN A 165 14.46 36.70 6.47
#